data_AF-A0A922ZIM4-F1
#
_entry.id   AF-A0A922ZIM4-F1
#
_cell.length_a   1.000
_cell.length_b   1.000
_cell.length_c   1.000
_cell.angle_alpha   90.00
_cell.angle_beta   90.00
_cell.angle_gamma   90.00
#
_symmetry.space_group_name_H-M   'P 1'
#
loop_
_entity.id
_entity.type
_entity.pdbx_description
1 polymer ?
#
loop_
_entity_poly.entity_id
_entity_poly.type
_entity_poly.pdbx_seq_one_letter_code
_entity_poly.pdbx_strand_id
1 'polypeptide(L)'
;MSQNGQQQNGQTKIGVYICHCGVNISATVNIAALREFIAKAPNVAIARDYKFMCSDPGQDLIKQDIKKLGVNRVVVAACSPLMHELTFRLAAEAGGLNRYLVQIANIREHCSWIHDNRDEATHKAKALVNAAVSRVALHEPLEISKAKINKNTLIVGGGIAGIQAALEIANAGYHVYLVEKEPTIGGRMGQFDKTFPTLDCAACILTPKMVSVGHRKDITLMTYSEVESMSGFIGNFKIKVRKKARYVDTDKCTGCGQCWSNCPATRIPSGRSILIGGKLVNENVTRPQD
;
A
#
# COMPACT_ATOMS: atom_id res chain seq x y z
N MET A 1 -10.39 -0.21 -42.93
CA MET A 1 -10.99 1.12 -43.22
C MET A 1 -12.27 1.26 -42.43
N SER A 2 -12.24 2.07 -41.38
CA SER A 2 -13.43 2.68 -40.78
C SER A 2 -12.97 4.04 -40.28
N GLN A 3 -12.98 4.99 -41.21
CA GLN A 3 -12.89 6.41 -40.94
C GLN A 3 -14.21 6.80 -40.27
N ASN A 4 -14.19 7.09 -38.97
CA ASN A 4 -15.16 7.95 -38.26
C ASN A 4 -14.85 8.03 -36.74
N GLY A 5 -13.58 8.22 -36.38
CA GLY A 5 -13.20 8.72 -35.06
C GLY A 5 -13.34 10.24 -35.04
N GLN A 6 -14.58 10.75 -35.01
CA GLN A 6 -14.82 12.19 -34.85
C GLN A 6 -14.12 12.69 -33.58
N GLN A 7 -13.35 13.76 -33.73
CA GLN A 7 -12.63 14.48 -32.67
C GLN A 7 -13.56 14.86 -31.51
N GLN A 8 -13.68 14.01 -30.49
CA GLN A 8 -14.45 14.34 -29.28
C GLN A 8 -13.77 15.37 -28.37
N ASN A 9 -12.53 15.79 -28.66
CA ASN A 9 -11.73 16.58 -27.71
C ASN A 9 -11.68 18.10 -27.95
N GLY A 10 -12.33 18.63 -29.00
CA GLY A 10 -12.19 20.05 -29.34
C GLY A 10 -10.72 20.49 -29.41
N GLN A 11 -10.46 21.80 -29.30
CA GLN A 11 -9.10 22.31 -29.14
C GLN A 11 -8.59 21.99 -27.73
N THR A 12 -7.37 21.45 -27.60
CA THR A 12 -6.73 21.18 -26.30
C THR A 12 -6.59 22.47 -25.49
N LYS A 13 -7.14 22.48 -24.28
CA LYS A 13 -7.11 23.59 -23.31
C LYS A 13 -6.60 23.07 -21.97
N ILE A 14 -5.33 23.32 -21.71
CA ILE A 14 -4.61 22.83 -20.53
C ILE A 14 -4.68 23.87 -19.41
N GLY A 15 -5.13 23.45 -18.23
CA GLY A 15 -5.00 24.20 -17.00
C GLY A 15 -3.80 23.72 -16.21
N VAL A 16 -2.86 24.62 -15.91
CA VAL A 16 -1.65 24.32 -15.13
C VAL A 16 -1.78 24.93 -13.74
N TYR A 17 -1.61 24.11 -12.70
CA TYR A 17 -1.75 24.51 -11.32
C TYR A 17 -0.47 24.22 -10.54
N ILE A 18 0.17 25.27 -10.04
CA ILE A 18 1.48 25.19 -9.38
C ILE A 18 1.29 25.34 -7.87
N CYS A 19 1.71 24.33 -7.12
CA CYS A 19 1.60 24.33 -5.66
C CYS A 19 2.85 24.96 -5.03
N HIS A 20 2.66 25.78 -3.99
CA HIS A 20 3.78 26.25 -3.16
C HIS A 20 4.15 25.23 -2.08
N CYS A 21 3.17 24.43 -1.66
CA CYS A 21 3.23 23.50 -0.53
C CYS A 21 3.73 24.19 0.76
N GLY A 22 3.17 25.36 1.05
CA GLY A 22 3.70 26.27 2.05
C GLY A 22 5.05 26.80 1.59
N VAL A 23 6.12 26.40 2.27
CA VAL A 23 7.51 26.73 1.92
C VAL A 23 8.23 25.57 1.22
N ASN A 24 7.66 24.36 1.22
CA ASN A 24 8.37 23.16 0.74
C ASN A 24 8.76 23.22 -0.73
N ILE A 25 7.98 23.92 -1.57
CA ILE A 25 8.30 24.14 -2.98
C ILE A 25 8.74 25.59 -3.19
N SER A 26 8.00 26.56 -2.63
CA SER A 26 8.23 27.99 -2.89
C SER A 26 9.55 28.54 -2.33
N ALA A 27 10.17 27.90 -1.33
CA ALA A 27 11.48 28.30 -0.81
C ALA A 27 12.62 28.02 -1.81
N THR A 28 12.50 26.94 -2.60
CA THR A 28 13.56 26.49 -3.51
C THR A 28 13.21 26.71 -4.98
N VAL A 29 11.93 26.77 -5.34
CA VAL A 29 11.48 26.99 -6.73
C VAL A 29 10.83 28.36 -6.83
N ASN A 30 11.28 29.16 -7.79
CA ASN A 30 10.64 30.43 -8.11
C ASN A 30 9.31 30.19 -8.84
N ILE A 31 8.23 30.15 -8.07
CA ILE A 31 6.87 29.89 -8.54
C ILE A 31 6.41 30.92 -9.58
N ALA A 32 6.67 32.20 -9.35
CA ALA A 32 6.25 33.27 -10.26
C ALA A 32 6.89 33.09 -11.64
N ALA A 33 8.21 32.86 -11.67
CA ALA A 33 8.96 32.61 -12.90
C ALA A 33 8.54 31.30 -13.59
N LEU A 34 8.16 30.26 -12.84
CA LEU A 34 7.63 29.01 -13.39
C LEU A 34 6.25 29.23 -14.03
N ARG A 35 5.37 29.97 -13.36
CA ARG A 35 4.03 30.29 -13.85
C ARG A 35 4.08 31.11 -15.14
N GLU A 36 4.88 32.18 -15.17
CA GLU A 36 5.04 33.03 -16.35
C GLU A 36 5.63 32.28 -17.54
N PHE A 37 6.57 31.37 -17.27
CA PHE A 37 7.13 30.50 -18.30
C PHE A 37 6.07 29.56 -18.89
N ILE A 38 5.33 28.83 -18.03
CA ILE A 38 4.39 27.83 -18.52
C ILE A 38 3.12 28.43 -19.12
N ALA A 39 2.73 29.64 -18.74
CA ALA A 39 1.61 30.35 -19.34
C ALA A 39 1.78 30.61 -20.85
N LYS A 40 3.02 30.59 -21.34
CA LYS A 40 3.36 30.78 -22.77
C LYS A 40 3.45 29.44 -23.54
N ALA A 41 3.31 28.31 -22.87
CA ALA A 41 3.44 27.01 -23.50
C ALA A 41 2.22 26.69 -24.39
N PRO A 42 2.39 25.88 -25.45
CA PRO A 42 1.29 25.52 -26.35
C PRO A 42 0.11 24.89 -25.60
N ASN A 43 -1.11 25.23 -26.02
CA ASN A 43 -2.38 24.72 -25.47
C ASN A 43 -2.66 25.09 -24.00
N VAL A 44 -1.78 25.81 -23.31
CA VAL A 44 -2.03 26.28 -21.93
C VAL A 44 -3.01 27.44 -21.98
N ALA A 45 -4.23 27.20 -21.49
CA ALA A 45 -5.29 28.19 -21.43
C ALA A 45 -5.26 29.01 -20.13
N ILE A 46 -4.79 28.40 -19.03
CA ILE A 46 -4.68 29.04 -17.72
C ILE A 46 -3.50 28.46 -16.93
N ALA A 47 -2.75 29.32 -16.26
CA ALA A 47 -1.72 28.93 -15.31
C ALA A 47 -1.95 29.67 -13.98
N ARG A 48 -2.22 28.91 -12.91
CA ARG A 48 -2.41 29.45 -11.55
C ARG A 48 -1.39 28.87 -10.60
N ASP A 49 -1.10 29.61 -9.55
CA ASP A 49 -0.37 29.11 -8.40
C ASP A 49 -1.18 29.32 -7.11
N TYR A 50 -1.04 28.40 -6.17
CA TYR A 50 -1.73 28.46 -4.89
C TYR A 50 -0.93 27.78 -3.79
N LYS A 51 -1.13 28.22 -2.55
CA LYS A 51 -0.34 27.76 -1.39
C LYS A 51 -0.43 26.24 -1.19
N PHE A 52 -1.63 25.68 -1.30
CA PHE A 52 -1.90 24.25 -1.09
C PHE A 52 -2.89 23.74 -2.12
N MET A 53 -2.42 23.25 -3.27
CA MET A 53 -3.33 22.77 -4.33
C MET A 53 -4.22 21.60 -3.89
N CYS A 54 -3.78 20.79 -2.93
CA CYS A 54 -4.55 19.64 -2.43
C CYS A 54 -5.64 20.01 -1.41
N SER A 55 -5.67 21.26 -0.89
CA SER A 55 -6.75 21.69 0.01
C SER A 55 -8.04 21.94 -0.76
N ASP A 56 -9.17 22.03 -0.06
CA ASP A 56 -10.48 22.26 -0.69
C ASP A 56 -10.50 23.50 -1.60
N PRO A 57 -9.95 24.67 -1.20
CA PRO A 57 -9.82 25.81 -2.10
C PRO A 57 -8.97 25.54 -3.33
N GLY A 58 -7.87 24.80 -3.19
CA GLY A 58 -7.00 24.44 -4.31
C GLY A 58 -7.70 23.52 -5.31
N GLN A 59 -8.43 22.52 -4.82
CA GLN A 59 -9.25 21.64 -5.65
C GLN A 59 -10.41 22.39 -6.31
N ASP A 60 -11.02 23.36 -5.62
CA ASP A 60 -12.08 24.22 -6.17
C ASP A 60 -11.60 25.07 -7.34
N LEU A 61 -10.36 25.57 -7.32
CA LEU A 61 -9.77 26.27 -8.48
C LEU A 61 -9.81 25.39 -9.73
N ILE A 62 -9.37 24.13 -9.60
CA ILE A 62 -9.38 23.16 -10.71
C ILE A 62 -10.81 22.93 -11.19
N LYS A 63 -11.72 22.59 -10.27
CA LYS A 63 -13.14 22.33 -10.59
C LYS A 63 -13.81 23.51 -11.31
N GLN A 64 -13.56 24.73 -10.82
CA GLN A 64 -14.18 25.93 -11.38
C GLN A 64 -13.61 26.28 -12.75
N ASP A 65 -12.30 26.18 -12.95
CA ASP A 65 -11.69 26.47 -14.24
C ASP A 65 -12.09 25.44 -15.31
N ILE A 66 -12.27 24.16 -14.95
CA ILE A 66 -12.87 23.15 -15.85
C ILE A 66 -14.25 23.61 -16.31
N LYS A 67 -15.13 24.01 -15.39
CA LYS A 67 -16.51 24.41 -15.70
C LYS A 67 -16.61 25.75 -16.42
N LYS A 68 -15.85 26.76 -15.99
CA LYS A 68 -15.97 28.15 -16.45
C LYS A 68 -15.14 28.44 -17.70
N LEU A 69 -13.94 27.88 -17.80
CA LEU A 69 -13.00 28.15 -18.89
C LEU A 69 -12.95 27.03 -19.94
N GLY A 70 -13.63 25.91 -19.68
CA GLY A 70 -13.62 24.75 -20.55
C GLY A 70 -12.25 24.07 -20.60
N VAL A 71 -11.52 24.06 -19.49
CA VAL A 71 -10.26 23.31 -19.35
C VAL A 71 -10.56 21.83 -19.56
N ASN A 72 -9.90 21.21 -20.54
CA ASN A 72 -10.11 19.81 -20.91
C ASN A 72 -8.87 18.93 -20.68
N ARG A 73 -7.80 19.47 -20.09
CA ARG A 73 -6.60 18.77 -19.62
C ARG A 73 -6.07 19.49 -18.39
N VAL A 74 -5.61 18.76 -17.37
CA VAL A 74 -5.10 19.36 -16.13
C VAL A 74 -3.67 18.91 -15.87
N VAL A 75 -2.79 19.87 -15.59
CA VAL A 75 -1.45 19.62 -15.04
C VAL A 75 -1.38 20.18 -13.64
N VAL A 76 -0.96 19.38 -12.67
CA VAL A 76 -0.68 19.85 -11.31
C VAL A 76 0.81 19.69 -11.02
N ALA A 77 1.51 20.82 -10.87
CA ALA A 77 2.91 20.88 -10.50
C ALA A 77 3.04 20.96 -8.97
N ALA A 78 3.28 19.82 -8.32
CA ALA A 78 3.24 19.71 -6.86
C ALA A 78 4.12 18.55 -6.36
N CYS A 79 3.55 17.70 -5.49
CA CYS A 79 4.19 16.54 -4.89
C CYS A 79 4.05 15.28 -5.76
N SER A 80 4.62 14.17 -5.28
CA SER A 80 4.59 12.87 -5.93
C SER A 80 3.17 12.40 -6.29
N PRO A 81 2.97 11.82 -7.50
CA PRO A 81 1.71 11.18 -7.86
C PRO A 81 1.34 10.03 -6.92
N LEU A 82 2.32 9.37 -6.28
CA LEU A 82 2.05 8.33 -5.27
C LEU A 82 1.29 8.84 -4.05
N MET A 83 1.25 10.16 -3.84
CA MET A 83 0.58 10.79 -2.71
C MET A 83 -0.79 11.36 -3.08
N HIS A 84 -0.87 12.20 -4.12
CA HIS A 84 -2.09 12.98 -4.41
C HIS A 84 -2.64 12.80 -5.84
N GLU A 85 -2.19 11.79 -6.60
CA GLU A 85 -2.77 11.52 -7.93
C GLU A 85 -4.28 11.29 -7.84
N LEU A 86 -4.71 10.40 -6.95
CA LEU A 86 -6.13 10.12 -6.78
C LEU A 86 -6.91 11.38 -6.36
N THR A 87 -6.34 12.22 -5.49
CA THR A 87 -6.97 13.48 -5.05
C THR A 87 -7.26 14.41 -6.23
N PHE A 88 -6.27 14.67 -7.08
CA PHE A 88 -6.45 15.58 -8.23
C PHE A 88 -7.31 14.95 -9.34
N ARG A 89 -7.23 13.63 -9.52
CA ARG A 89 -8.11 12.87 -10.40
C ARG A 89 -9.58 13.02 -9.99
N LEU A 90 -9.89 12.87 -8.70
CA LEU A 90 -11.24 13.05 -8.16
C LEU A 90 -11.71 14.51 -8.25
N ALA A 91 -10.82 15.48 -8.00
CA ALA A 91 -11.14 16.89 -8.16
C ALA A 91 -11.51 17.25 -9.61
N ALA A 92 -10.73 16.77 -10.58
CA ALA A 92 -11.01 16.96 -12.00
C ALA A 92 -12.33 16.29 -12.41
N GLU A 93 -12.59 15.08 -11.93
CA GLU A 93 -13.84 14.35 -12.17
C GLU A 93 -15.07 15.08 -11.59
N ALA A 94 -14.98 15.60 -10.38
CA ALA A 94 -16.01 16.46 -9.80
C ALA A 94 -16.21 17.78 -10.57
N GLY A 95 -15.18 18.20 -11.32
CA GLY A 95 -15.24 19.29 -12.29
C GLY A 95 -15.95 18.93 -13.60
N GLY A 96 -16.13 17.64 -13.89
CA GLY A 96 -16.67 17.13 -15.16
C GLY A 96 -15.61 16.64 -16.16
N LEU A 97 -14.34 16.55 -15.76
CA LEU A 97 -13.24 16.08 -16.61
C LEU A 97 -12.92 14.60 -16.35
N ASN A 98 -12.65 13.83 -17.41
CA ASN A 98 -12.18 12.46 -17.26
C ASN A 98 -10.87 12.41 -16.44
N ARG A 99 -10.85 11.57 -15.40
CA ARG A 99 -9.74 11.50 -14.44
C ARG A 99 -8.37 11.14 -15.04
N TYR A 100 -8.34 10.51 -16.22
CA TYR A 100 -7.08 10.15 -16.90
C TYR A 100 -6.50 11.29 -17.74
N LEU A 101 -7.21 12.41 -17.83
CA LEU A 101 -6.76 13.66 -18.46
C LEU A 101 -6.05 14.61 -17.49
N VAL A 102 -5.61 14.07 -16.35
CA VAL A 102 -4.84 14.76 -15.31
C VAL A 102 -3.41 14.22 -15.32
N GLN A 103 -2.42 15.11 -15.34
CA GLN A 103 -1.01 14.77 -15.22
C GLN A 103 -0.38 15.52 -14.05
N ILE A 104 0.41 14.81 -13.25
CA ILE A 104 1.18 15.44 -12.16
C ILE A 104 2.62 15.64 -12.61
N ALA A 105 3.16 16.83 -12.34
CA ALA A 105 4.58 17.13 -12.40
C ALA A 105 5.11 17.19 -10.96
N ASN A 106 5.94 16.21 -10.58
CA ASN A 106 6.55 16.21 -9.25
C ASN A 106 7.70 17.23 -9.20
N ILE A 107 7.44 18.38 -8.59
CA ILE A 107 8.42 19.45 -8.37
C ILE A 107 8.78 19.60 -6.88
N ARG A 108 8.35 18.67 -6.02
CA ARG A 108 8.70 18.64 -4.60
C ARG A 108 9.80 17.63 -4.32
N GLU A 109 9.44 16.34 -4.24
CA GLU A 109 10.40 15.26 -3.92
C GLU A 109 11.48 15.13 -5.00
N HIS A 110 11.15 15.41 -6.27
CA HIS A 110 12.09 15.29 -7.39
C HIS A 110 12.74 16.63 -7.78
N CYS A 111 12.43 17.71 -7.07
CA CYS A 111 12.97 19.04 -7.34
C CYS A 111 13.23 19.81 -6.05
N SER A 112 12.27 20.52 -5.48
CA SER A 112 12.54 21.50 -4.40
C SER A 112 13.23 20.93 -3.15
N TRP A 113 13.00 19.66 -2.80
CA TRP A 113 13.62 19.04 -1.62
C TRP A 113 15.05 18.53 -1.83
N ILE A 114 15.51 18.44 -3.08
CA ILE A 114 16.80 17.81 -3.42
C ILE A 114 17.75 18.77 -4.17
N HIS A 115 17.40 20.04 -4.30
CA HIS A 115 18.30 21.06 -4.85
C HIS A 115 18.47 22.16 -3.82
N ASP A 116 19.70 22.63 -3.66
CA ASP A 116 20.01 23.78 -2.80
C ASP A 116 19.94 25.09 -3.60
N ASN A 117 20.34 25.04 -4.87
CA ASN A 117 20.33 26.21 -5.75
C ASN A 117 18.92 26.47 -6.32
N ARG A 118 18.39 27.67 -6.03
CA ARG A 118 17.05 28.11 -6.43
C ARG A 118 16.88 28.24 -7.95
N ASP A 119 17.90 28.68 -8.67
CA ASP A 119 17.84 28.87 -10.11
C ASP A 119 17.87 27.55 -10.85
N GLU A 120 18.73 26.62 -10.43
CA GLU A 120 18.77 25.25 -10.96
C GLU A 120 17.46 24.51 -10.69
N ALA A 121 16.94 24.60 -9.47
CA ALA A 121 15.65 24.01 -9.11
C ALA A 121 14.51 24.60 -9.96
N THR A 122 14.51 25.91 -10.18
CA THR A 122 13.51 26.58 -11.03
C THR A 122 13.63 26.12 -12.48
N HIS A 123 14.85 26.00 -13.01
CA HIS A 123 15.10 25.52 -14.36
C HIS A 123 14.60 24.09 -14.54
N LYS A 124 14.91 23.19 -13.59
CA LYS A 124 14.42 21.82 -13.59
C LYS A 124 12.90 21.75 -13.48
N ALA A 125 12.29 22.55 -12.59
CA ALA A 125 10.84 22.60 -12.45
C ALA A 125 10.15 23.03 -13.76
N LYS A 126 10.71 24.03 -14.47
CA LYS A 126 10.22 24.43 -15.80
C LYS A 126 10.26 23.27 -16.79
N ALA A 127 11.36 22.53 -16.85
CA ALA A 127 11.49 21.37 -17.72
C ALA A 127 10.47 20.27 -17.38
N LEU A 128 10.30 19.94 -16.10
CA LEU A 128 9.36 18.91 -15.63
C LEU A 128 7.90 19.28 -15.93
N VAL A 129 7.51 20.52 -15.67
CA VAL A 129 6.14 20.99 -15.94
C VAL A 129 5.89 21.08 -17.44
N ASN A 130 6.85 21.56 -18.23
CA ASN A 130 6.72 21.58 -19.68
C ASN A 130 6.57 20.17 -20.27
N ALA A 131 7.35 19.20 -19.77
CA ALA A 131 7.19 17.80 -20.17
C ALA A 131 5.80 17.25 -19.81
N ALA A 132 5.26 17.59 -18.63
CA ALA A 132 3.91 17.19 -18.23
C ALA A 132 2.82 17.83 -19.11
N VAL A 133 2.96 19.11 -19.48
CA VAL A 133 2.07 19.81 -20.42
C VAL A 133 2.09 19.15 -21.80
N SER A 134 3.28 18.88 -22.34
CA SER A 134 3.41 18.18 -23.63
C SER A 134 2.81 16.77 -23.59
N ARG A 135 2.98 16.05 -22.49
CA ARG A 135 2.44 14.70 -22.33
C ARG A 135 0.91 14.70 -22.21
N VAL A 136 0.33 15.58 -21.39
CA VAL A 136 -1.13 15.58 -21.13
C VAL A 136 -1.92 15.96 -22.39
N ALA A 137 -1.31 16.71 -23.30
CA ALA A 137 -1.91 17.03 -24.60
C ALA A 137 -2.20 15.77 -25.44
N LEU A 138 -1.46 14.68 -25.22
CA LEU A 138 -1.61 13.39 -25.90
C LEU A 138 -2.46 12.38 -25.12
N HIS A 139 -2.93 12.74 -23.91
CA HIS A 139 -3.77 11.83 -23.13
C HIS A 139 -5.14 11.65 -23.79
N GLU A 140 -5.65 10.43 -23.69
CA GLU A 140 -6.99 10.04 -24.09
C GLU A 140 -7.84 9.76 -22.83
N PRO A 141 -9.16 10.01 -22.87
CA PRO A 141 -10.04 9.63 -21.79
C PRO A 141 -10.07 8.10 -21.67
N LEU A 142 -9.96 7.59 -20.44
CA LEU A 142 -10.07 6.14 -20.17
C LEU A 142 -11.23 5.85 -19.24
N GLU A 143 -11.68 4.60 -19.25
CA GLU A 143 -12.72 4.10 -18.35
C GLU A 143 -12.11 3.18 -17.29
N ILE A 144 -12.73 3.17 -16.11
CA ILE A 144 -12.32 2.26 -15.03
C ILE A 144 -12.80 0.86 -15.36
N SER A 145 -11.85 -0.07 -15.45
CA SER A 145 -12.16 -1.49 -15.50
C SER A 145 -12.82 -1.94 -14.20
N LYS A 146 -13.99 -2.57 -14.31
CA LYS A 146 -14.71 -3.17 -13.19
C LYS A 146 -14.38 -4.66 -13.12
N ALA A 147 -14.08 -5.14 -11.92
CA ALA A 147 -13.85 -6.56 -11.68
C ALA A 147 -14.72 -7.06 -10.53
N LYS A 148 -15.17 -8.32 -10.61
CA LYS A 148 -15.86 -8.99 -9.50
C LYS A 148 -14.86 -9.24 -8.38
N ILE A 149 -15.23 -8.95 -7.14
CA ILE A 149 -14.38 -9.16 -5.98
C ILE A 149 -14.74 -10.49 -5.32
N ASN A 150 -13.75 -11.36 -5.13
CA ASN A 150 -13.86 -12.48 -4.22
C ASN A 150 -13.86 -11.95 -2.78
N LYS A 151 -14.90 -12.31 -2.01
CA LYS A 151 -15.10 -11.84 -0.64
C LYS A 151 -14.27 -12.61 0.40
N ASN A 152 -13.65 -13.71 0.01
CA ASN A 152 -12.81 -14.50 0.90
C ASN A 152 -11.48 -13.80 1.15
N THR A 153 -11.00 -13.85 2.39
CA THR A 153 -9.73 -13.23 2.77
C THR A 153 -8.68 -14.30 3.08
N LEU A 154 -7.44 -14.09 2.64
CA LEU A 154 -6.28 -14.86 3.11
C LEU A 154 -5.47 -14.01 4.07
N ILE A 155 -5.12 -14.57 5.21
CA ILE A 155 -4.20 -13.98 6.19
C ILE A 155 -2.97 -14.87 6.26
N VAL A 156 -1.79 -14.25 6.17
CA VAL A 156 -0.49 -14.93 6.24
C VAL A 156 0.18 -14.56 7.56
N GLY A 157 0.35 -15.55 8.43
CA GLY A 157 0.88 -15.43 9.77
C GLY A 157 -0.23 -15.45 10.84
N GLY A 158 -0.20 -16.47 11.69
CA GLY A 158 -1.09 -16.68 12.83
C GLY A 158 -0.53 -16.13 14.15
N GLY A 159 0.20 -15.02 14.12
CA GLY A 159 0.50 -14.26 15.35
C GLY A 159 -0.72 -13.51 15.87
N ILE A 160 -0.60 -12.78 16.99
CA ILE A 160 -1.71 -12.02 17.59
C ILE A 160 -2.43 -11.09 16.58
N ALA A 161 -1.66 -10.44 15.69
CA ALA A 161 -2.23 -9.58 14.64
C ALA A 161 -3.08 -10.35 13.63
N GLY A 162 -2.58 -11.48 13.11
CA GLY A 162 -3.31 -12.29 12.15
C GLY A 162 -4.50 -13.03 12.76
N ILE A 163 -4.36 -13.49 14.02
CA ILE A 163 -5.48 -14.05 14.81
C ILE A 163 -6.58 -13.00 14.97
N GLN A 164 -6.24 -11.77 15.38
CA GLN A 164 -7.24 -10.73 15.55
C GLN A 164 -7.91 -10.37 14.22
N ALA A 165 -7.13 -10.16 13.16
CA ALA A 165 -7.67 -9.88 11.83
C ALA A 165 -8.62 -10.99 11.36
N ALA A 166 -8.26 -12.27 11.58
CA ALA A 166 -9.11 -13.40 11.21
C ALA A 166 -10.44 -13.37 11.95
N LEU A 167 -10.42 -13.12 13.27
CA LEU A 167 -11.62 -13.05 14.08
C LEU A 167 -12.53 -11.88 13.68
N GLU A 168 -11.98 -10.69 13.44
CA GLU A 168 -12.77 -9.52 13.03
C GLU A 168 -13.42 -9.71 11.65
N ILE A 169 -12.67 -10.24 10.68
CA ILE A 169 -13.21 -10.48 9.33
C ILE A 169 -14.28 -11.58 9.35
N ALA A 170 -14.06 -12.63 10.14
CA ALA A 170 -15.05 -13.68 10.36
C ALA A 170 -16.31 -13.14 11.08
N ASN A 171 -16.15 -12.28 12.08
CA ASN A 171 -17.28 -11.60 12.76
C ASN A 171 -18.09 -10.72 11.80
N ALA A 172 -17.45 -10.12 10.81
CA ALA A 172 -18.13 -9.38 9.74
C ALA A 172 -18.83 -10.28 8.70
N GLY A 173 -18.79 -11.60 8.87
CA GLY A 173 -19.50 -12.57 8.04
C GLY A 173 -18.74 -13.02 6.78
N TYR A 174 -17.42 -12.81 6.73
CA TYR A 174 -16.58 -13.19 5.60
C TYR A 174 -15.72 -14.41 5.91
N HIS A 175 -15.54 -15.30 4.92
CA HIS A 175 -14.69 -16.47 5.08
C HIS A 175 -13.21 -16.09 5.08
N VAL A 176 -12.44 -16.67 6.00
CA VAL A 176 -11.01 -16.40 6.17
C VAL A 176 -10.21 -17.69 5.99
N TYR A 177 -9.16 -17.64 5.20
CA TYR A 177 -8.08 -18.62 5.21
C TYR A 177 -6.94 -18.04 6.06
N LEU A 178 -6.51 -18.74 7.11
CA LEU A 178 -5.40 -18.33 7.96
C LEU A 178 -4.24 -19.30 7.79
N VAL A 179 -3.16 -18.86 7.14
CA VAL A 179 -1.97 -19.67 6.89
C VAL A 179 -0.90 -19.34 7.92
N GLU A 180 -0.45 -20.36 8.66
CA GLU A 180 0.62 -20.25 9.64
C GLU A 180 1.76 -21.21 9.30
N LYS A 181 2.97 -20.66 9.23
CA LYS A 181 4.19 -21.37 8.88
C LYS A 181 4.54 -22.44 9.92
N GLU A 182 4.37 -22.16 11.20
CA GLU A 182 4.71 -23.05 12.29
C GLU A 182 3.58 -24.06 12.60
N PRO A 183 3.88 -25.14 13.35
CA PRO A 183 2.86 -26.12 13.73
C PRO A 183 1.69 -25.57 14.55
N THR A 184 1.85 -24.40 15.17
CA THR A 184 0.86 -23.71 16.00
C THR A 184 0.78 -22.23 15.65
N ILE A 185 -0.40 -21.65 15.84
CA ILE A 185 -0.59 -20.19 15.88
C ILE A 185 -0.15 -19.64 17.25
N GLY A 186 -0.10 -18.32 17.38
CA GLY A 186 0.29 -17.58 18.58
C GLY A 186 1.48 -16.63 18.34
N GLY A 187 2.33 -16.94 17.38
CA GLY A 187 3.50 -16.15 17.03
C GLY A 187 4.44 -15.92 18.23
N ARG A 188 5.15 -14.79 18.23
CA ARG A 188 6.08 -14.43 19.32
C ARG A 188 5.37 -14.22 20.66
N MET A 189 4.13 -13.73 20.65
CA MET A 189 3.38 -13.50 21.88
C MET A 189 3.17 -14.81 22.66
N GLY A 190 3.03 -15.94 21.98
CA GLY A 190 2.93 -17.26 22.61
C GLY A 190 4.22 -17.73 23.32
N GLN A 191 5.32 -16.98 23.18
CA GLN A 191 6.59 -17.26 23.85
C GLN A 191 6.84 -16.34 25.05
N PHE A 192 6.02 -15.30 25.23
CA PHE A 192 6.15 -14.37 26.34
C PHE A 192 5.47 -14.91 27.59
N ASP A 193 6.05 -14.65 28.76
CA ASP A 193 5.39 -14.90 30.03
C ASP A 193 4.35 -13.79 30.29
N LYS A 194 4.81 -12.53 30.31
CA LYS A 194 3.98 -11.35 30.58
C LYS A 194 3.98 -10.33 29.44
N THR A 195 2.96 -9.47 29.40
CA THR A 195 2.87 -8.34 28.47
C THR A 195 2.80 -7.00 29.19
N PHE A 196 3.70 -6.07 28.86
CA PHE A 196 3.59 -4.68 29.32
C PHE A 196 2.41 -3.96 28.61
N PRO A 197 1.84 -2.90 29.19
CA PRO A 197 2.18 -2.31 30.49
C PRO A 197 1.49 -2.99 31.69
N THR A 198 0.48 -3.82 31.47
CA THR A 198 -0.36 -4.40 32.54
C THR A 198 0.32 -5.54 33.30
N LEU A 199 1.38 -6.14 32.74
CA LEU A 199 2.05 -7.33 33.26
C LEU A 199 1.11 -8.55 33.36
N ASP A 200 0.07 -8.57 32.52
CA ASP A 200 -0.80 -9.72 32.36
C ASP A 200 -0.04 -10.90 31.78
N CYS A 201 -0.46 -12.12 32.11
CA CYS A 201 0.05 -13.31 31.44
C CYS A 201 -0.32 -13.29 29.95
N ALA A 202 0.67 -13.46 29.07
CA ALA A 202 0.44 -13.42 27.63
C ALA A 202 -0.52 -14.53 27.18
N ALA A 203 -0.42 -15.72 27.78
CA ALA A 203 -1.31 -16.84 27.51
C ALA A 203 -2.77 -16.54 27.90
N CYS A 204 -3.01 -15.77 28.97
CA CYS A 204 -4.37 -15.38 29.38
C CYS A 204 -5.09 -14.55 28.31
N ILE A 205 -4.35 -13.76 27.53
CA ILE A 205 -4.92 -12.94 26.44
C ILE A 205 -4.95 -13.73 25.13
N LEU A 206 -3.88 -14.46 24.81
CA LEU A 206 -3.68 -15.08 23.51
C LEU A 206 -4.44 -16.39 23.35
N THR A 207 -4.40 -17.28 24.36
CA THR A 207 -4.98 -18.63 24.27
C THR A 207 -6.47 -18.62 23.96
N PRO A 208 -7.32 -17.78 24.60
CA PRO A 208 -8.75 -17.71 24.25
C PRO A 208 -8.98 -17.34 22.78
N LYS A 209 -8.13 -16.49 22.20
CA LYS A 209 -8.22 -16.10 20.77
C LYS A 209 -7.75 -17.22 19.85
N MET A 210 -6.69 -17.94 20.22
CA MET A 210 -6.24 -19.12 19.48
C MET A 210 -7.33 -20.19 19.41
N VAL A 211 -7.96 -20.49 20.56
CA VAL A 211 -9.10 -21.42 20.67
C VAL A 211 -10.27 -20.94 19.81
N SER A 212 -10.63 -19.65 19.90
CA SER A 212 -11.71 -19.07 19.09
C SER A 212 -11.48 -19.24 17.59
N VAL A 213 -10.25 -19.03 17.11
CA VAL A 213 -9.91 -19.27 15.70
C VAL A 213 -10.06 -20.74 15.33
N GLY A 214 -9.58 -21.65 16.19
CA GLY A 214 -9.60 -23.09 15.91
C GLY A 214 -11.00 -23.73 15.85
N HIS A 215 -11.99 -23.15 16.55
CA HIS A 215 -13.36 -23.70 16.58
C HIS A 215 -14.33 -23.08 15.57
N ARG A 216 -13.89 -22.06 14.83
CA ARG A 216 -14.75 -21.33 13.89
C ARG A 216 -14.79 -22.01 12.52
N LYS A 217 -16.01 -22.21 11.99
CA LYS A 217 -16.24 -22.84 10.67
C LYS A 217 -16.00 -21.90 9.49
N ASP A 218 -16.08 -20.59 9.74
CA ASP A 218 -15.81 -19.53 8.77
C ASP A 218 -14.33 -19.16 8.68
N ILE A 219 -13.47 -19.80 9.48
CA ILE A 219 -12.01 -19.69 9.40
C ILE A 219 -11.40 -21.05 9.04
N THR A 220 -10.83 -21.14 7.84
CA THR A 220 -10.00 -22.27 7.43
C THR A 220 -8.57 -22.07 7.96
N LEU A 221 -8.27 -22.68 9.11
CA LEU A 221 -6.94 -22.63 9.72
C LEU A 221 -5.98 -23.64 9.08
N MET A 222 -4.90 -23.16 8.47
CA MET A 222 -3.85 -23.96 7.84
C MET A 222 -2.52 -23.74 8.58
N THR A 223 -2.32 -24.48 9.67
CA THR A 223 -1.03 -24.51 10.38
C THR A 223 -0.02 -25.39 9.64
N TYR A 224 1.26 -25.17 9.95
CA TYR A 224 2.38 -25.82 9.28
C TYR A 224 2.32 -25.69 7.75
N SER A 225 1.89 -24.53 7.27
CA SER A 225 1.62 -24.26 5.86
C SER A 225 2.25 -22.93 5.44
N GLU A 226 2.71 -22.85 4.20
CA GLU A 226 3.39 -21.66 3.67
C GLU A 226 2.79 -21.28 2.32
N VAL A 227 2.69 -19.97 2.06
CA VAL A 227 2.32 -19.46 0.74
C VAL A 227 3.54 -19.58 -0.16
N GLU A 228 3.43 -20.36 -1.25
CA GLU A 228 4.52 -20.55 -2.21
C GLU A 228 4.50 -19.50 -3.32
N SER A 229 3.32 -19.15 -3.80
CA SER A 229 3.17 -18.18 -4.89
C SER A 229 1.81 -17.50 -4.87
N MET A 230 1.78 -16.29 -5.43
CA MET A 230 0.58 -15.48 -5.60
C MET A 230 0.57 -14.94 -7.03
N SER A 231 -0.61 -14.97 -7.65
CA SER A 231 -0.88 -14.33 -8.94
C SER A 231 -2.25 -13.65 -8.91
N GLY A 232 -2.53 -12.82 -9.91
CA GLY A 232 -3.77 -12.06 -10.02
C GLY A 232 -3.64 -10.62 -9.53
N PHE A 233 -4.76 -10.00 -9.19
CA PHE A 233 -4.86 -8.59 -8.82
C PHE A 233 -5.91 -8.41 -7.72
N ILE A 234 -6.09 -7.18 -7.25
CA ILE A 234 -7.01 -6.83 -6.15
C ILE A 234 -8.39 -7.48 -6.39
N GLY A 235 -8.82 -8.31 -5.43
CA GLY A 235 -10.08 -9.05 -5.44
C GLY A 235 -10.11 -10.36 -6.23
N ASN A 236 -9.07 -10.67 -7.02
CA ASN A 236 -8.97 -11.88 -7.85
C ASN A 236 -7.60 -12.54 -7.71
N PHE A 237 -7.19 -12.83 -6.48
CA PHE A 237 -5.94 -13.53 -6.22
C PHE A 237 -6.09 -15.04 -6.39
N LYS A 238 -5.09 -15.67 -7.00
CA LYS A 238 -4.88 -17.12 -7.00
C LYS A 238 -3.61 -17.41 -6.21
N ILE A 239 -3.76 -18.16 -5.13
CA ILE A 239 -2.70 -18.37 -4.14
C ILE A 239 -2.45 -19.86 -3.98
N LYS A 240 -1.17 -20.25 -4.10
CA LYS A 240 -0.75 -21.63 -3.87
C LYS A 240 -0.19 -21.75 -2.46
N VAL A 241 -0.81 -22.61 -1.65
CA VAL A 241 -0.39 -22.88 -0.27
C VAL A 241 0.16 -24.30 -0.18
N ARG A 242 1.40 -24.45 0.27
CA ARG A 242 1.99 -25.74 0.59
C ARG A 242 1.71 -26.08 2.05
N LYS A 243 0.89 -27.12 2.26
CA LYS A 243 0.74 -27.77 3.57
C LYS A 243 1.91 -28.72 3.77
N LYS A 244 2.79 -28.45 4.73
CA LYS A 244 3.96 -29.29 5.00
C LYS A 244 3.51 -30.61 5.64
N ALA A 245 4.21 -31.70 5.32
CA ALA A 245 3.92 -33.01 5.87
C ALA A 245 4.25 -33.04 7.36
N ARG A 246 3.25 -33.25 8.21
CA ARG A 246 3.44 -33.45 9.66
C ARG A 246 3.93 -34.86 9.99
N TYR A 247 3.86 -35.78 9.03
CA TYR A 247 4.08 -37.22 9.21
C TYR A 247 3.21 -37.84 10.34
N VAL A 248 2.06 -37.21 10.60
CA VAL A 248 1.04 -37.63 11.55
C VAL A 248 -0.31 -37.37 10.90
N ASP A 249 -1.21 -38.35 10.98
CA ASP A 249 -2.61 -38.20 10.57
C ASP A 249 -3.32 -37.28 11.58
N THR A 250 -3.61 -36.04 11.15
CA THR A 250 -4.18 -35.01 12.03
C THR A 250 -5.61 -35.30 12.46
N ASP A 251 -6.33 -36.13 11.71
CA ASP A 251 -7.72 -36.47 12.01
C ASP A 251 -7.81 -37.56 13.10
N LYS A 252 -6.73 -38.33 13.28
CA LYS A 252 -6.59 -39.36 14.32
C LYS A 252 -5.77 -38.92 15.52
N CYS A 253 -4.98 -37.86 15.39
CA CYS A 253 -4.11 -37.37 16.46
C CYS A 253 -4.94 -36.76 17.60
N THR A 254 -4.81 -37.33 18.80
CA THR A 254 -5.49 -36.83 20.01
C THR A 254 -4.68 -35.81 20.81
N GLY A 255 -3.41 -35.58 20.42
CA GLY A 255 -2.52 -34.66 21.13
C GLY A 255 -2.07 -35.15 22.52
N CYS A 256 -2.19 -36.44 22.83
CA CYS A 256 -1.91 -37.00 24.16
C CYS A 256 -0.43 -36.94 24.60
N GLY A 257 0.51 -36.72 23.68
CA GLY A 257 1.95 -36.60 23.98
C GLY A 257 2.69 -37.92 24.23
N GLN A 258 2.00 -39.08 24.23
CA GLN A 258 2.65 -40.37 24.48
C GLN A 258 3.76 -40.71 23.48
N CYS A 259 3.61 -40.30 22.21
CA CYS A 259 4.64 -40.48 21.20
C CYS A 259 5.92 -39.69 21.50
N TRP A 260 5.82 -38.53 22.15
CA TRP A 260 6.97 -37.72 22.56
C TRP A 260 7.73 -38.39 23.70
N SER A 261 7.01 -38.86 24.73
CA SER A 261 7.62 -39.52 25.89
C SER A 261 8.34 -40.82 25.54
N ASN A 262 7.90 -41.52 24.49
CA ASN A 262 8.50 -42.77 24.03
C ASN A 262 9.46 -42.59 22.85
N CYS A 263 9.75 -41.34 22.44
CA CYS A 263 10.61 -41.07 21.30
C CYS A 263 12.07 -41.47 21.63
N PRO A 264 12.67 -42.47 20.94
CA PRO A 264 14.05 -42.87 21.20
C PRO A 264 15.07 -41.85 20.69
N ALA A 265 14.62 -40.90 19.84
CA ALA A 265 15.44 -39.80 19.39
C ALA A 265 15.54 -38.74 20.52
N THR A 266 16.66 -38.74 21.22
CA THR A 266 17.05 -37.65 22.13
C THR A 266 17.28 -36.39 21.32
N ARG A 267 16.28 -35.49 21.25
CA ARG A 267 16.53 -34.09 20.89
C ARG A 267 17.17 -33.40 22.09
N ILE A 268 18.46 -33.63 22.30
CA ILE A 268 19.27 -32.70 23.07
C ILE A 268 19.35 -31.44 22.20
N PRO A 269 18.82 -30.28 22.60
CA PRO A 269 19.18 -29.04 21.95
C PRO A 269 20.69 -28.88 22.18
N SER A 270 21.51 -29.00 21.14
CA SER A 270 22.97 -28.78 21.26
C SER A 270 23.32 -27.34 21.63
N GLY A 271 22.33 -26.44 21.60
CA GLY A 271 22.37 -25.13 22.23
C GLY A 271 21.15 -24.28 21.91
N ARG A 272 21.04 -23.13 22.58
CA ARG A 272 20.05 -22.08 22.26
C ARG A 272 20.82 -20.82 21.85
N SER A 273 20.68 -20.41 20.60
CA SER A 273 21.31 -19.20 20.06
C SER A 273 20.27 -18.07 20.00
N ILE A 274 20.49 -16.98 20.72
CA ILE A 274 19.63 -15.79 20.67
C ILE A 274 20.28 -14.78 19.73
N LEU A 275 19.58 -14.38 18.66
CA LEU A 275 20.04 -13.37 17.71
C LEU A 275 19.19 -12.10 17.85
N ILE A 276 19.82 -10.94 18.01
CA ILE A 276 19.17 -9.61 17.97
C ILE A 276 19.84 -8.81 16.86
N GLY A 277 19.06 -8.39 15.85
CA GLY A 277 19.58 -7.61 14.72
C GLY A 277 20.65 -8.34 13.88
N GLY A 278 20.62 -9.68 13.85
CA GLY A 278 21.63 -10.50 13.19
C GLY A 278 22.91 -10.75 14.00
N LYS A 279 23.02 -10.21 15.21
CA LYS A 279 24.14 -10.48 16.14
C LYS A 279 23.76 -11.52 17.17
N LEU A 280 24.67 -12.47 17.43
CA LEU A 280 24.53 -13.48 18.47
C LEU A 280 24.69 -12.81 19.85
N VAL A 281 23.66 -12.89 20.67
CA VAL A 281 23.57 -12.26 21.99
C VAL A 281 23.75 -13.27 23.11
N ASN A 282 23.41 -14.54 22.89
CA ASN A 282 23.59 -15.61 23.86
C ASN A 282 23.74 -16.95 23.14
N GLU A 283 24.73 -17.74 23.54
CA GLU A 283 24.94 -19.12 23.10
C GLU A 283 25.11 -19.99 24.35
N ASN A 284 24.02 -20.63 24.79
CA ASN A 284 24.09 -21.63 25.85
C ASN A 284 24.24 -23.01 25.21
N VAL A 285 25.46 -23.56 25.26
CA VAL A 285 25.76 -24.97 24.94
C VAL A 285 25.63 -25.77 26.23
N THR A 286 24.63 -26.65 26.32
CA THR A 286 24.62 -27.66 27.38
C THR A 286 25.45 -28.84 26.88
N ARG A 287 26.62 -29.10 27.49
CA ARG A 287 27.37 -30.33 27.22
C ARG A 287 26.55 -31.52 27.71
N PRO A 288 26.56 -32.67 27.01
CA PRO A 288 26.15 -33.91 27.64
C PRO A 288 27.13 -34.17 28.80
N GLN A 289 26.61 -34.31 30.01
CA GLN A 289 27.30 -35.09 31.04
C GLN A 289 26.83 -36.53 30.83
N ASP A 290 27.81 -37.43 30.75
CA ASP A 290 27.64 -38.88 30.55
C ASP A 290 26.62 -39.51 31.50
#